data_AF-A0A2V8IZE6-F1
#
_entry.id   AF-A0A2V8IZE6-F1
#
_cell.length_a   1.000
_cell.length_b   1.000
_cell.length_c   1.000
_cell.angle_alpha   90.00
_cell.angle_beta   90.00
_cell.angle_gamma   90.00
#
_symmetry.space_group_name_H-M   'P 1'
#
loop_
_entity.id
_entity.type
_entity.pdbx_description
1 polymer ?
#
loop_
_entity_poly.entity_id
_entity_poly.type
_entity_poly.pdbx_seq_one_letter_code
_entity_poly.pdbx_strand_id
1 'polypeptide(L)' 'MMSLVRLLGFTTLACGCLTGRYRELASHREVIYVEEKGHGCVDSGHRRNQTLAPARFGAHASMRKAS' A
#
# COMPACT_ATOMS: atom_id res chain seq x y z
N MET A 1 -6.04 17.97 13.31
CA MET A 1 -6.84 16.78 13.68
C MET A 1 -5.99 15.54 13.41
N MET A 2 -5.56 14.81 14.44
CA MET A 2 -4.81 13.56 14.25
C MET A 2 -5.80 12.42 14.02
N SER A 3 -5.65 11.64 12.95
CA SER A 3 -6.51 10.47 12.70
C SER A 3 -5.94 9.25 13.42
N LEU A 4 -6.74 8.61 14.27
CA LEU A 4 -6.39 7.34 14.91
C LEU A 4 -6.47 6.21 13.87
N VAL A 5 -5.34 5.58 13.61
CA VAL A 5 -5.24 4.43 12.71
C VAL A 5 -4.87 3.18 13.49
N ARG A 6 -5.47 2.05 13.11
CA ARG A 6 -5.09 0.73 13.58
C ARG A 6 -4.36 -0.01 12.48
N LEU A 7 -3.16 -0.48 12.75
CA LEU A 7 -2.44 -1.40 11.88
C LEU A 7 -3.17 -2.76 11.87
N LEU A 8 -3.51 -3.22 10.68
CA LEU A 8 -4.16 -4.52 10.43
C LEU A 8 -3.15 -5.60 10.03
N GLY A 9 -2.02 -5.22 9.42
CA GLY A 9 -0.96 -6.14 9.05
C GLY A 9 -0.01 -5.56 8.02
N PHE A 10 1.01 -6.34 7.69
CA PHE A 10 2.00 -6.00 6.66
C PHE A 10 2.00 -7.06 5.56
N THR A 11 2.38 -6.66 4.36
CA THR A 11 2.53 -7.56 3.21
C THR A 11 3.67 -7.07 2.34
N THR A 12 4.51 -8.00 1.89
CA THR A 12 5.56 -7.71 0.92
C THR A 12 5.02 -7.92 -0.50
N LEU A 13 5.25 -6.94 -1.36
CA LEU A 13 4.95 -7.04 -2.79
C LEU A 13 6.03 -7.86 -3.50
N ALA A 14 5.68 -8.45 -4.65
CA ALA A 14 6.62 -9.22 -5.46
C ALA A 14 7.84 -8.41 -5.94
N CYS A 15 7.72 -7.09 -6.01
CA CYS A 15 8.83 -6.17 -6.33
C CYS A 15 9.78 -5.89 -5.14
N GLY A 16 9.52 -6.47 -3.96
CA GLY A 16 10.29 -6.27 -2.74
C GLY A 16 9.87 -5.05 -1.90
N CYS A 17 8.80 -4.34 -2.27
CA CYS A 17 8.26 -3.26 -1.45
C CYS A 17 7.46 -3.80 -0.27
N LEU A 18 7.64 -3.21 0.91
CA LEU A 18 6.85 -3.50 2.10
C LEU A 18 5.63 -2.59 2.11
N THR A 19 4.45 -3.17 2.34
CA THR A 19 3.20 -2.42 2.49
C THR A 19 2.57 -2.68 3.85
N GLY A 20 1.96 -1.65 4.43
CA GLY A 20 1.22 -1.69 5.68
C GLY A 20 -0.26 -1.42 5.43
N ARG A 21 -1.13 -2.26 5.96
CA ARG A 21 -2.59 -2.09 5.90
C ARG A 21 -3.07 -1.46 7.20
N TYR A 22 -3.74 -0.33 7.09
CA TYR A 22 -4.24 0.47 8.19
C TYR A 22 -5.75 0.64 8.07
N ARG A 23 -6.41 0.77 9.21
CA ARG A 23 -7.81 1.17 9.29
C ARG A 23 -7.93 2.44 10.11
N GLU A 24 -8.44 3.49 9.48
CA GLU A 24 -8.86 4.70 10.18
C GLU A 24 -10.10 4.39 11.02
N LEU A 25 -10.02 4.69 12.32
CA LEU A 25 -11.09 4.34 13.26
C LEU A 25 -12.29 5.29 13.16
N ALA A 26 -12.06 6.57 12.82
CA ALA A 26 -13.14 7.54 12.72
C ALA A 26 -13.98 7.36 11.44
N SER A 27 -13.32 7.06 10.33
CA SER A 27 -13.96 6.93 9.00
C SER A 27 -14.26 5.49 8.61
N HIS A 28 -13.81 4.51 9.42
CA HIS A 28 -13.83 3.08 9.10
C HIS A 28 -13.15 2.73 7.77
N ARG A 29 -12.33 3.65 7.24
CA ARG A 29 -11.68 3.52 5.95
C ARG A 29 -10.43 2.68 6.10
N GLU A 30 -10.25 1.76 5.18
CA GLU A 30 -8.98 1.04 5.05
C GLU A 30 -8.06 1.73 4.07
N VAL A 31 -6.80 1.84 4.46
CA VAL A 31 -5.75 2.51 3.70
C VAL A 31 -4.52 1.63 3.71
N ILE A 32 -3.90 1.46 2.54
CA ILE A 32 -2.67 0.70 2.41
C ILE A 32 -1.58 1.69 2.02
N TYR A 33 -0.46 1.66 2.75
CA TYR A 33 0.71 2.46 2.46
C TYR A 33 1.88 1.58 2.08
N VAL A 34 2.78 2.12 1.28
CA VAL A 34 4.13 1.53 1.13
C VAL A 34 4.97 1.99 2.32
N GLU A 35 5.31 1.05 3.20
CA GLU A 35 6.20 1.28 4.35
C GLU A 35 7.64 1.47 3.90
N GLU A 36 8.07 0.66 2.93
CA GLU A 36 9.44 0.62 2.44
C GLU A 36 9.47 0.28 0.95
N LYS A 37 10.26 1.05 0.19
CA LYS A 37 10.48 0.79 -1.23
C LYS A 37 11.58 -0.27 -1.36
N GLY A 38 11.25 -1.39 -2.03
CA GLY A 38 12.23 -2.43 -2.33
C GLY A 38 13.37 -1.88 -3.20
N HIS A 39 14.59 -2.34 -2.94
CA HIS A 39 15.80 -1.83 -3.61
C HIS A 39 15.78 -1.99 -5.14
N GLY A 40 15.14 -3.06 -5.64
CA GLY A 40 14.99 -3.33 -7.07
C GLY A 40 13.71 -2.76 -7.69
N CYS A 41 12.88 -2.04 -6.93
CA CYS A 41 11.60 -1.56 -7.44
C CYS A 41 11.77 -0.31 -8.29
N VAL A 42 11.45 -0.41 -9.59
CA VAL A 42 11.49 0.73 -10.53
C VAL A 42 10.16 1.51 -10.59
N ASP A 43 9.13 1.03 -9.91
CA ASP A 43 7.82 1.67 -9.90
C ASP A 43 7.90 3.03 -9.19
N SER A 44 7.41 4.07 -9.87
CA SER A 44 7.33 5.43 -9.33
C SER A 44 6.18 5.59 -8.34
N GLY A 45 5.16 4.72 -8.40
CA GLY A 45 4.05 4.64 -7.47
C GLY A 45 4.38 3.91 -6.17
N HIS A 46 5.44 3.10 -6.12
CA HIS A 46 5.90 2.48 -4.88
C HIS A 46 6.91 3.36 -4.13
N ARG A 47 6.49 4.53 -3.69
CA ARG A 47 7.30 5.40 -2.84
C ARG A 47 6.90 5.21 -1.38
N ARG A 48 7.88 5.27 -0.47
CA ARG A 48 7.60 5.24 0.98
C ARG A 48 6.55 6.30 1.34
N ASN A 49 5.57 5.90 2.15
CA ASN A 49 4.40 6.68 2.55
C ASN A 49 3.42 7.02 1.42
N GLN A 50 3.55 6.39 0.25
CA GLN A 50 2.56 6.51 -0.82
C GLN A 50 1.35 5.63 -0.51
N THR A 51 0.16 6.22 -0.58
CA THR A 51 -1.10 5.48 -0.47
C THR A 51 -1.32 4.65 -1.72
N LEU A 52 -1.45 3.35 -1.56
CA LEU A 52 -2.01 2.46 -2.57
C LEU A 52 -3.53 2.62 -2.48
N ALA A 53 -4.16 3.08 -3.56
CA ALA A 53 -5.60 3.27 -3.62
C ALA A 53 -6.32 2.00 -3.12
N PRO A 54 -7.45 2.13 -2.40
CA PRO A 54 -8.11 0.98 -1.80
C PRO A 54 -8.41 -0.03 -2.89
N ALA A 55 -7.71 -1.16 -2.84
CA ALA A 55 -8.03 -2.29 -3.67
C ALA A 55 -9.47 -2.64 -3.31
N ARG A 56 -10.42 -2.32 -4.20
CA ARG A 56 -11.74 -2.96 -4.17
C ARG A 56 -11.43 -4.45 -4.07
N PHE A 57 -11.75 -5.04 -2.92
CA PHE A 57 -11.50 -6.43 -2.58
C PHE A 57 -11.73 -7.30 -3.82
N GLY A 58 -10.64 -7.76 -4.46
CA GLY A 58 -10.73 -8.70 -5.58
C GLY A 58 -9.98 -8.42 -6.88
N ALA A 59 -9.27 -7.30 -7.08
CA ALA A 59 -8.58 -7.07 -8.35
C ALA A 59 -7.08 -6.78 -8.20
N HIS A 60 -6.29 -7.83 -8.46
CA HIS A 60 -4.96 -7.83 -9.06
C HIS A 60 -4.07 -6.59 -8.85
N ALA A 61 -2.92 -6.81 -8.23
CA ALA A 61 -1.71 -6.08 -8.58
C ALA A 61 -1.51 -6.22 -10.10
N SER A 62 -2.11 -5.30 -10.84
CA SER A 62 -2.07 -5.24 -12.28
C SER A 62 -0.67 -4.80 -12.64
N MET A 63 0.14 -5.80 -12.95
CA MET A 63 1.32 -5.59 -13.76
C MET A 63 0.88 -4.83 -15.01
N ARG A 64 1.41 -3.62 -15.17
CA ARG A 64 1.55 -3.00 -16.47
C ARG A 64 3.02 -2.66 -16.63
N LYS A 65 3.75 -3.64 -17.17
CA LYS A 65 5.00 -3.42 -17.90
C LYS A 65 4.72 -3.86 -19.34
N ALA A 66 4.97 -2.97 -20.30
CA ALA A 66 5.02 -3.09 -21.76
C ALA A 66 4.22 -1.92 -22.37
N SER A 67 4.74 -1.08 -23.26
CA SER A 67 5.95 -1.11 -24.10
C SER A 67 6.46 0.31 -24.32
#